data_AF-A0A7C3IX16-F1
#
_entry.id   AF-A0A7C3IX16-F1
#
_cell.length_a   1.000
_cell.length_b   1.000
_cell.length_c   1.000
_cell.angle_alpha   90.00
_cell.angle_beta   90.00
_cell.angle_gamma   90.00
#
_symmetry.space_group_name_H-M   'P 1'
#
loop_
_entity.id
_entity.type
_entity.pdbx_description
1 polymer ?
#
loop_
_entity_poly.entity_id
_entity_poly.type
_entity_poly.pdbx_seq_one_letter_code
_entity_poly.pdbx_strand_id
1 'polypeptide(L)'
;MKTTLYTPATGYPDLEVKIAYGLARVGIEAVGAKQVKIIPAGGYYRLEIDADPERLNSVFRILSRRLLASNYIPFSTPGITSRSAGNLIVRPDESHDLAIYLQPQFAYRHLKAKVCGHGSDRNQTVGNVIGLSAATSFPKRRDGLDVLLQPANSKQQGSPRIPRRPTNPGKICKTCALLALTGTWFATCFFAASESEIMVIPVPRTEVSGLQLERLFSYQHQLRRVYIHQQVPLRVIPLLFFSRVPSSADFLEGFELYIVVLSRQQGYHVDGVLALPVVDYFKFIRWSPYNLAAVELLLNRDTGSAALAELNRLICTGKPADPARFARLYTGATSTDRYTNLLYFQTAEYLLKEVAMINPEIIKNRALGSLARTLRYFIWQKKYGYSDAIRNARKDTRVFEETIARMLREAKLRLEQEERIHLPNEEEVKEVFELADKDFEAVRLALVILAFSFPAGGEDN
;
A
#
# COMPACT_ATOMS: atom_id res chain seq x y z
N MET A 1 15.93 -33.92 -9.19
CA MET A 1 16.08 -34.07 -7.72
C MET A 1 15.52 -32.81 -7.09
N LYS A 2 14.69 -32.93 -6.06
CA LYS A 2 14.03 -31.78 -5.43
C LYS A 2 14.76 -31.43 -4.13
N THR A 3 15.30 -30.22 -4.04
CA THR A 3 15.96 -29.70 -2.84
C THR A 3 15.01 -28.75 -2.12
N THR A 4 14.96 -28.89 -0.80
CA THR A 4 14.19 -28.02 0.08
C THR A 4 15.15 -27.19 0.91
N LEU A 5 14.96 -25.87 0.91
CA LEU A 5 15.73 -24.92 1.72
C LEU A 5 14.80 -24.22 2.71
N TYR A 6 15.32 -23.85 3.88
CA TYR A 6 14.57 -23.23 4.97
C TYR A 6 15.23 -21.93 5.38
N THR A 7 14.50 -20.82 5.43
CA THR A 7 15.03 -19.59 6.01
C THR A 7 15.22 -19.74 7.53
N PRO A 8 16.10 -18.95 8.17
CA PRO A 8 16.64 -19.26 9.48
C PRO A 8 15.72 -18.87 10.66
N ALA A 9 14.47 -18.50 10.42
CA ALA A 9 13.49 -18.12 11.44
C ALA A 9 14.03 -17.06 12.43
N THR A 10 14.65 -16.01 11.89
CA THR A 10 15.28 -14.91 12.64
C THR A 10 14.35 -14.14 13.58
N GLY A 11 13.04 -14.32 13.46
CA GLY A 11 12.03 -13.53 14.18
C GLY A 11 11.77 -12.15 13.56
N TYR A 12 12.42 -11.82 12.44
CA TYR A 12 12.22 -10.58 11.68
C TYR A 12 11.51 -10.87 10.36
N PRO A 13 10.19 -10.64 10.25
CA PRO A 13 9.41 -11.05 9.08
C PRO A 13 9.90 -10.47 7.75
N ASP A 14 10.38 -9.24 7.77
CA ASP A 14 10.94 -8.53 6.62
C ASP A 14 12.34 -9.04 6.23
N LEU A 15 13.18 -9.43 7.18
CA LEU A 15 14.46 -10.07 6.88
C LEU A 15 14.26 -11.50 6.34
N GLU A 16 13.36 -12.26 6.95
CA GLU A 16 13.03 -13.63 6.51
C GLU A 16 12.58 -13.66 5.06
N VAL A 17 11.66 -12.77 4.69
CA VAL A 17 11.15 -12.75 3.32
C VAL A 17 12.23 -12.32 2.32
N LYS A 18 13.14 -11.42 2.71
CA LYS A 18 14.28 -11.02 1.87
C LYS A 18 15.26 -12.16 1.64
N ILE A 19 15.55 -12.95 2.67
CA ILE A 19 16.38 -14.15 2.52
C ILE A 19 15.68 -15.16 1.60
N ALA A 20 14.37 -15.38 1.79
CA ALA A 20 13.58 -16.25 0.91
C ALA A 20 13.64 -15.77 -0.55
N TYR A 21 13.45 -14.48 -0.83
CA TYR A 21 13.57 -13.94 -2.18
C TYR A 21 14.97 -14.10 -2.78
N GLY A 22 16.02 -13.94 -1.96
CA GLY A 22 17.39 -14.21 -2.39
C GLY A 22 17.59 -15.68 -2.80
N LEU A 23 17.11 -16.61 -1.99
CA LEU A 23 17.18 -18.05 -2.28
C LEU A 23 16.35 -18.41 -3.52
N ALA A 24 15.15 -17.83 -3.66
CA ALA A 24 14.31 -18.05 -4.82
C ALA A 24 14.95 -17.50 -6.11
N ARG A 25 15.63 -16.35 -6.05
CA ARG A 25 16.39 -15.83 -7.20
C ARG A 25 17.50 -16.79 -7.64
N VAL A 26 18.22 -17.39 -6.69
CA VAL A 26 19.22 -18.43 -6.99
C VAL A 26 18.55 -19.63 -7.67
N GLY A 27 17.42 -20.09 -7.13
CA GLY A 27 16.66 -21.20 -7.74
C GLY A 27 16.17 -20.90 -9.16
N ILE A 28 15.63 -19.70 -9.39
CA ILE A 28 15.11 -19.28 -10.70
C ILE A 28 16.25 -19.24 -11.72
N GLU A 29 17.41 -18.71 -11.34
CA GLU A 29 18.59 -18.70 -12.22
C GLU A 29 19.13 -20.11 -12.47
N ALA A 30 19.03 -21.01 -11.48
CA ALA A 30 19.51 -22.37 -11.60
C ALA A 30 18.64 -23.21 -12.54
N VAL A 31 17.31 -23.19 -12.40
CA VAL A 31 16.40 -24.16 -13.04
C VAL A 31 15.16 -23.54 -13.71
N GLY A 32 15.04 -22.21 -13.69
CA GLY A 32 13.90 -21.49 -14.22
C GLY A 32 12.71 -21.41 -13.25
N ALA A 33 11.84 -20.41 -13.46
CA ALA A 33 10.77 -20.07 -12.53
C ALA A 33 9.69 -21.12 -12.30
N LYS A 34 9.44 -22.02 -13.26
CA LYS A 34 8.45 -23.08 -13.10
C LYS A 34 8.81 -24.10 -12.02
N GLN A 35 10.09 -24.16 -11.64
CA GLN A 35 10.67 -25.18 -10.75
C GLN A 35 10.99 -24.62 -9.35
N VAL A 36 10.45 -23.44 -9.01
CA VAL A 36 10.72 -22.76 -7.74
C VAL A 36 9.42 -22.39 -7.06
N LYS A 37 9.34 -22.62 -5.74
CA LYS A 37 8.21 -22.20 -4.90
C LYS A 37 8.69 -21.66 -3.57
N ILE A 38 8.02 -20.63 -3.06
CA ILE A 38 8.14 -20.16 -1.67
C ILE A 38 6.86 -20.55 -0.93
N ILE A 39 7.00 -21.19 0.21
CA ILE A 39 5.90 -21.67 1.05
C ILE A 39 6.07 -21.06 2.45
N PRO A 40 5.14 -20.21 2.91
CA PRO A 40 5.13 -19.68 4.26
C PRO A 40 5.00 -20.80 5.30
N ALA A 41 5.80 -20.73 6.37
CA ALA A 41 5.90 -21.79 7.37
C ALA A 41 5.84 -21.27 8.83
N GLY A 42 4.97 -20.28 9.12
CA GLY A 42 4.75 -19.83 10.51
C GLY A 42 5.91 -19.04 11.11
N GLY A 43 6.39 -18.02 10.39
CA GLY A 43 7.46 -17.11 10.85
C GLY A 43 8.79 -17.26 10.10
N TYR A 44 8.88 -18.23 9.20
CA TYR A 44 9.97 -18.45 8.25
C TYR A 44 9.38 -19.00 6.94
N TYR A 45 10.23 -19.30 5.97
CA TYR A 45 9.83 -19.80 4.65
C TYR A 45 10.55 -21.09 4.30
N ARG A 46 9.82 -21.98 3.63
CA ARG A 46 10.34 -23.16 2.94
C ARG A 46 10.41 -22.86 1.45
N LEU A 47 11.54 -23.16 0.82
CA LEU A 47 11.70 -23.08 -0.62
C LEU A 47 11.85 -24.47 -1.20
N GLU A 48 11.06 -24.75 -2.24
CA GLU A 48 11.15 -25.98 -3.00
C GLU A 48 11.75 -25.66 -4.37
N ILE A 49 12.87 -26.30 -4.70
CA ILE A 49 13.61 -26.06 -5.95
C ILE A 49 14.01 -27.41 -6.57
N ASP A 50 13.68 -27.63 -7.83
CA ASP A 50 14.05 -28.86 -8.56
C ASP A 50 15.50 -28.85 -9.08
N ALA A 51 16.45 -28.57 -8.20
CA ALA A 51 17.88 -28.55 -8.46
C ALA A 51 18.63 -29.34 -7.38
N ASP A 52 19.81 -29.86 -7.69
CA ASP A 52 20.74 -30.38 -6.68
C ASP A 52 21.45 -29.23 -5.92
N PRO A 53 21.91 -29.46 -4.67
CA PRO A 53 22.55 -28.42 -3.87
C PRO A 53 23.85 -27.85 -4.46
N GLU A 54 24.61 -28.63 -5.23
CA GLU A 54 25.88 -28.18 -5.81
C GLU A 54 25.64 -27.15 -6.91
N ARG A 55 24.63 -27.39 -7.77
CA ARG A 55 24.16 -26.43 -8.77
C ARG A 55 23.67 -25.14 -8.13
N LEU A 56 22.91 -25.21 -7.04
CA LEU A 56 22.45 -24.01 -6.32
C LEU A 56 23.63 -23.21 -5.75
N ASN A 57 24.62 -23.89 -5.19
CA ASN A 57 25.83 -23.26 -4.68
C ASN A 57 26.66 -22.58 -5.77
N SER A 58 26.84 -23.23 -6.92
CA SER A 58 27.59 -22.65 -8.03
C SER A 58 26.91 -21.38 -8.56
N VAL A 59 25.59 -21.42 -8.75
CA VAL A 59 24.79 -20.27 -9.18
C VAL A 59 24.82 -19.14 -8.15
N PHE A 60 24.70 -19.45 -6.85
CA PHE A 60 24.79 -18.44 -5.81
C PHE A 60 26.15 -17.74 -5.79
N ARG A 61 27.26 -18.47 -6.01
CA ARG A 61 28.60 -17.88 -6.13
C ARG A 61 28.71 -16.96 -7.34
N ILE A 62 28.17 -17.37 -8.48
CA ILE A 62 28.13 -16.54 -9.71
C ILE A 62 27.32 -15.26 -9.46
N LEU A 63 26.11 -15.37 -8.93
CA LEU A 63 25.25 -14.21 -8.63
C LEU A 63 25.90 -13.27 -7.63
N SER A 64 26.45 -13.80 -6.54
CA SER A 64 27.11 -13.02 -5.50
C SER A 64 28.32 -12.25 -6.04
N ARG A 65 29.16 -12.89 -6.87
CA ARG A 65 30.31 -12.22 -7.49
C ARG A 65 29.90 -11.21 -8.56
N ARG A 66 28.87 -11.50 -9.35
CA ARG A 66 28.44 -10.60 -10.42
C ARG A 66 27.72 -9.36 -9.90
N LEU A 67 26.83 -9.53 -8.92
CA LEU A 67 25.96 -8.47 -8.42
C LEU A 67 26.58 -7.73 -7.23
N LEU A 68 27.22 -8.46 -6.31
CA LEU A 68 27.64 -7.94 -5.00
C LEU A 68 29.16 -7.73 -4.89
N ALA A 69 29.91 -7.81 -6.00
CA ALA A 69 31.31 -7.37 -6.03
C ALA A 69 31.45 -5.84 -6.19
N SER A 70 30.40 -5.16 -6.66
CA SER A 70 30.40 -3.70 -6.77
C SER A 70 29.98 -3.03 -5.46
N ASN A 71 30.63 -1.91 -5.13
CA ASN A 71 30.23 -1.06 -4.01
C ASN A 71 28.86 -0.42 -4.24
N TYR A 72 28.38 -0.33 -5.48
CA TYR A 72 27.14 0.39 -5.78
C TYR A 72 25.94 -0.17 -5.03
N ILE A 73 25.70 -1.48 -5.11
CA ILE A 73 24.52 -2.11 -4.49
C ILE A 73 24.53 -1.93 -2.95
N PRO A 74 25.59 -2.33 -2.22
CA PRO A 74 25.64 -2.12 -0.77
C PRO A 74 25.50 -0.66 -0.34
N PHE A 75 26.05 0.31 -1.07
CA PHE A 75 26.02 1.72 -0.68
C PHE A 75 24.74 2.47 -1.11
N SER A 76 24.07 1.99 -2.16
CA SER A 76 22.80 2.57 -2.63
C SER A 76 21.56 1.93 -2.01
N THR A 77 21.74 0.88 -1.20
CA THR A 77 20.59 0.24 -0.54
C THR A 77 20.22 0.99 0.74
N PRO A 78 18.96 1.43 0.88
CA PRO A 78 18.52 2.08 2.10
C PRO A 78 18.71 1.23 3.35
N GLY A 79 19.16 1.86 4.44
CA GLY A 79 19.42 1.19 5.72
C GLY A 79 20.82 0.58 5.88
N ILE A 80 21.64 0.51 4.82
CA ILE A 80 23.03 0.07 4.93
C ILE A 80 23.94 1.29 5.14
N THR A 81 24.63 1.35 6.29
CA THR A 81 25.56 2.46 6.58
C THR A 81 26.92 2.23 5.93
N SER A 82 27.62 3.32 5.60
CA SER A 82 28.92 3.31 4.90
C SER A 82 29.98 2.43 5.57
N ARG A 83 30.01 2.36 6.90
CA ARG A 83 30.94 1.50 7.66
C ARG A 83 30.69 0.00 7.47
N SER A 84 29.44 -0.39 7.20
CA SER A 84 29.05 -1.80 7.03
C SER A 84 28.93 -2.25 5.58
N ALA A 85 28.75 -1.31 4.64
CA ALA A 85 28.61 -1.61 3.24
C ALA A 85 29.83 -2.37 2.69
N GLY A 86 31.04 -2.06 3.20
CA GLY A 86 32.27 -2.76 2.83
C GLY A 86 32.27 -4.26 3.15
N ASN A 87 31.57 -4.67 4.23
CA ASN A 87 31.51 -6.08 4.64
C ASN A 87 30.57 -6.92 3.74
N LEU A 88 29.76 -6.26 2.92
CA LEU A 88 28.81 -6.87 1.98
C LEU A 88 29.38 -7.00 0.56
N ILE A 89 30.57 -6.47 0.32
CA ILE A 89 31.29 -6.69 -0.93
C ILE A 89 31.83 -8.12 -0.90
N VAL A 90 31.55 -8.86 -1.97
CA VAL A 90 32.04 -10.23 -2.16
C VAL A 90 33.42 -10.17 -2.79
N ARG A 91 34.42 -10.71 -2.10
CA ARG A 91 35.80 -10.77 -2.62
C ARG A 91 36.00 -12.03 -3.49
N PRO A 92 36.96 -12.04 -4.41
CA PRO A 92 37.18 -13.20 -5.30
C PRO A 92 37.49 -14.51 -4.55
N ASP A 93 38.21 -14.40 -3.43
CA ASP A 93 38.63 -15.50 -2.55
C ASP A 93 37.56 -15.96 -1.56
N GLU A 94 36.48 -15.19 -1.40
CA GLU A 94 35.37 -15.58 -0.52
C GLU A 94 34.52 -16.67 -1.17
N SER A 95 34.20 -17.70 -0.39
CA SER A 95 33.21 -18.71 -0.75
C SER A 95 32.10 -18.75 0.30
N HIS A 96 30.87 -18.92 -0.19
CA HIS A 96 29.68 -19.03 0.63
C HIS A 96 28.91 -20.28 0.20
N ASP A 97 28.27 -20.93 1.17
CA ASP A 97 27.58 -22.20 1.00
C ASP A 97 26.12 -22.09 1.49
N LEU A 98 25.22 -22.62 0.69
CA LEU A 98 23.78 -22.73 0.95
C LEU A 98 23.40 -23.99 1.72
N ALA A 99 24.33 -24.91 1.97
CA ALA A 99 24.09 -26.12 2.78
C ALA A 99 23.52 -25.79 4.18
N ILE A 100 23.85 -24.61 4.71
CA ILE A 100 23.31 -24.09 5.98
C ILE A 100 21.77 -23.97 6.00
N TYR A 101 21.12 -23.90 4.83
CA TYR A 101 19.67 -23.80 4.69
C TYR A 101 18.99 -25.15 4.42
N LEU A 102 19.71 -26.27 4.33
CA LEU A 102 19.11 -27.60 4.10
C LEU A 102 18.31 -28.13 5.28
N GLN A 103 18.54 -27.57 6.47
CA GLN A 103 17.83 -27.92 7.69
C GLN A 103 17.24 -26.66 8.32
N PRO A 104 16.00 -26.72 8.83
CA PRO A 104 15.41 -25.58 9.50
C PRO A 104 16.15 -25.29 10.82
N GLN A 105 16.32 -24.01 11.12
CA GLN A 105 16.92 -23.54 12.36
C GLN A 105 15.82 -23.10 13.31
N PHE A 106 15.55 -23.91 14.35
CA PHE A 106 14.54 -23.59 15.35
C PHE A 106 15.19 -23.31 16.70
N ALA A 107 15.13 -22.04 17.13
CA ALA A 107 15.51 -21.50 18.44
C ALA A 107 17.00 -21.18 18.71
N TYR A 108 17.19 -20.11 19.50
CA TYR A 108 18.33 -19.96 20.41
C TYR A 108 17.87 -19.50 21.80
N ARG A 109 18.22 -20.28 22.82
CA ARG A 109 18.50 -19.79 24.17
C ARG A 109 19.91 -19.17 24.13
N HIS A 110 20.05 -17.84 24.21
CA HIS A 110 21.21 -17.06 24.75
C HIS A 110 21.45 -15.70 24.07
N LEU A 111 21.75 -14.70 24.90
CA LEU A 111 21.80 -13.24 24.67
C LEU A 111 22.95 -12.68 23.80
N LYS A 112 23.83 -13.51 23.21
CA LYS A 112 25.02 -13.04 22.45
C LYS A 112 25.25 -13.74 21.10
N ALA A 113 24.34 -14.62 20.66
CA ALA A 113 24.48 -15.37 19.41
C ALA A 113 24.04 -14.55 18.18
N LYS A 114 24.40 -15.04 16.98
CA LYS A 114 23.88 -14.49 15.71
C LYS A 114 22.38 -14.78 15.63
N VAL A 115 21.60 -13.83 15.11
CA VAL A 115 20.13 -13.95 15.00
C VAL A 115 19.74 -15.12 14.09
N CYS A 116 20.52 -15.39 13.04
CA CYS A 116 20.24 -16.47 12.10
C CYS A 116 20.64 -17.88 12.58
N GLY A 117 21.25 -18.02 13.77
CA GLY A 117 21.69 -19.31 14.31
C GLY A 117 22.84 -20.02 13.59
N HIS A 118 23.17 -19.64 12.34
CA HIS A 118 24.24 -20.28 11.57
C HIS A 118 25.63 -20.12 12.19
N GLY A 119 26.27 -21.27 12.44
CA GLY A 119 27.67 -21.37 12.85
C GLY A 119 28.60 -21.03 11.69
N SER A 120 29.05 -19.78 11.62
CA SER A 120 30.18 -19.39 10.78
C SER A 120 31.13 -18.49 11.56
N ASP A 121 32.34 -18.32 11.05
CA ASP A 121 33.42 -17.56 11.68
C ASP A 121 32.94 -16.22 12.26
N ARG A 122 33.44 -15.86 13.46
CA ARG A 122 33.08 -14.60 14.14
C ARG A 122 33.39 -13.36 13.28
N ASN A 123 34.35 -13.50 12.36
CA ASN A 123 34.82 -12.46 11.44
C ASN A 123 33.93 -12.24 10.19
N GLN A 124 32.96 -13.12 9.91
CA GLN A 124 32.02 -12.98 8.80
C GLN A 124 30.59 -12.70 9.29
N THR A 125 30.47 -11.77 10.24
CA THR A 125 29.18 -11.34 10.78
C THR A 125 28.86 -9.93 10.32
N VAL A 126 27.60 -9.72 9.91
CA VAL A 126 27.12 -8.40 9.49
C VAL A 126 25.99 -7.98 10.41
N GLY A 127 26.16 -6.84 11.09
CA GLY A 127 25.14 -6.28 12.00
C GLY A 127 24.13 -5.39 11.28
N ASN A 128 24.56 -4.66 10.25
CA ASN A 128 23.75 -3.59 9.65
C ASN A 128 22.91 -4.03 8.44
N VAL A 129 22.84 -5.32 8.14
CA VAL A 129 21.82 -5.83 7.19
C VAL A 129 20.46 -5.94 7.88
N ILE A 130 20.45 -5.90 9.21
CA ILE A 130 19.25 -5.59 9.99
C ILE A 130 18.71 -4.19 9.63
N GLY A 131 19.53 -3.25 9.12
CA GLY A 131 19.02 -1.99 8.58
C GLY A 131 18.08 -2.14 7.37
N LEU A 132 18.07 -3.31 6.71
CA LEU A 132 17.08 -3.67 5.68
C LEU A 132 15.74 -4.11 6.29
N SER A 133 15.70 -4.50 7.56
CA SER A 133 14.44 -4.71 8.27
C SER A 133 13.98 -3.38 8.87
N ALA A 134 12.80 -2.87 8.56
CA ALA A 134 12.28 -1.73 9.32
C ALA A 134 11.92 -2.13 10.76
N ALA A 135 11.74 -3.43 11.00
CA ALA A 135 11.59 -4.03 12.30
C ALA A 135 12.95 -4.30 12.98
N THR A 136 13.89 -3.35 13.04
CA THR A 136 15.18 -3.52 13.77
C THR A 136 15.04 -3.48 15.28
N SER A 137 13.94 -4.04 15.74
CA SER A 137 13.57 -4.04 17.11
C SER A 137 13.35 -5.46 17.54
N PHE A 138 14.30 -6.01 18.30
CA PHE A 138 14.00 -7.30 18.89
C PHE A 138 13.12 -7.09 20.13
N PRO A 139 11.95 -7.70 20.19
CA PRO A 139 11.17 -7.74 21.40
C PRO A 139 11.83 -8.60 22.48
N LYS A 140 11.91 -8.07 23.71
CA LYS A 140 11.69 -8.90 24.90
C LYS A 140 10.21 -9.29 25.07
N ARG A 141 9.28 -8.71 24.29
CA ARG A 141 7.82 -8.99 24.33
C ARG A 141 7.12 -8.82 22.98
N ARG A 142 6.20 -9.74 22.68
CA ARG A 142 5.43 -10.04 21.45
C ARG A 142 4.79 -8.86 20.67
N ASP A 143 4.94 -7.60 21.09
CA ASP A 143 4.07 -6.48 20.69
C ASP A 143 4.74 -5.38 19.83
N GLY A 144 5.93 -5.63 19.26
CA GLY A 144 6.55 -4.73 18.26
C GLY A 144 7.27 -3.49 18.82
N LEU A 145 8.29 -3.03 18.07
CA LEU A 145 9.17 -1.88 18.32
C LEU A 145 9.95 -1.89 19.68
N ASP A 146 11.27 -2.01 19.57
CA ASP A 146 12.31 -2.13 20.60
C ASP A 146 13.01 -0.78 20.61
N VAL A 147 12.61 -0.02 21.60
CA VAL A 147 12.92 1.38 21.71
C VAL A 147 13.62 1.52 23.05
N LEU A 148 14.92 1.75 23.01
CA LEU A 148 15.69 2.03 24.22
C LEU A 148 15.52 3.50 24.57
N LEU A 149 15.08 3.76 25.78
CA LEU A 149 15.07 5.11 26.35
C LEU A 149 16.52 5.55 26.56
N GLN A 150 17.05 6.30 25.60
CA GLN A 150 18.41 6.85 25.62
C GLN A 150 18.36 8.32 26.02
N PRO A 151 19.37 8.83 26.74
CA PRO A 151 19.45 10.25 27.07
C PRO A 151 19.39 11.09 25.78
N ALA A 152 18.55 12.11 25.72
CA ALA A 152 18.45 13.00 24.56
C ALA A 152 19.81 13.63 24.21
N ASN A 153 20.64 13.84 25.22
CA ASN A 153 22.02 14.26 25.07
C ASN A 153 22.94 13.32 25.86
N SER A 154 23.71 12.48 25.16
CA SER A 154 24.55 11.44 25.77
C SER A 154 25.68 12.00 26.65
N LYS A 155 25.95 13.30 26.55
CA LYS A 155 26.97 14.02 27.33
C LYS A 155 26.43 14.71 28.59
N GLN A 156 25.11 14.77 28.79
CA GLN A 156 24.49 15.39 29.97
C GLN A 156 23.81 14.33 30.85
N GLN A 157 24.35 14.18 32.06
CA GLN A 157 23.77 13.34 33.09
C GLN A 157 22.43 13.95 33.54
N GLY A 158 21.32 13.23 33.35
CA GLY A 158 19.97 13.71 33.65
C GLY A 158 19.17 14.22 32.45
N SER A 159 19.70 14.17 31.22
CA SER A 159 18.90 14.56 30.05
C SER A 159 17.67 13.66 29.86
N PRO A 160 16.52 14.23 29.42
CA PRO A 160 15.29 13.47 29.25
C PRO A 160 15.54 12.28 28.33
N ARG A 161 15.14 11.09 28.77
CA ARG A 161 15.35 9.89 27.97
C ARG A 161 14.30 9.83 26.88
N ILE A 162 14.76 9.88 25.64
CA ILE A 162 13.89 9.74 24.49
C ILE A 162 13.96 8.33 23.92
N PRO A 163 12.83 7.83 23.41
CA PRO A 163 12.78 6.57 22.69
C PRO A 163 13.74 6.59 21.48
N ARG A 164 14.79 5.76 21.50
CA ARG A 164 15.77 5.63 20.40
C ARG A 164 16.06 4.17 20.06
N ARG A 165 16.55 3.94 18.83
CA ARG A 165 17.00 2.63 18.35
C ARG A 165 18.21 2.13 19.15
N PRO A 166 18.34 0.80 19.37
CA PRO A 166 19.57 0.23 19.90
C PRO A 166 20.77 0.57 19.02
N THR A 167 21.87 1.00 19.64
CA THR A 167 23.11 1.40 18.95
C THR A 167 23.93 0.21 18.44
N ASN A 168 23.61 -1.02 18.86
CA ASN A 168 24.28 -2.25 18.43
C ASN A 168 23.25 -3.32 18.05
N PRO A 169 22.80 -3.35 16.78
CA PRO A 169 21.82 -4.35 16.32
C PRO A 169 22.41 -5.77 16.37
N GLY A 170 21.52 -6.77 16.39
CA GLY A 170 21.90 -8.17 16.24
C GLY A 170 22.73 -8.41 14.98
N LYS A 171 23.49 -9.51 14.94
CA LYS A 171 24.31 -9.86 13.77
C LYS A 171 23.76 -11.10 13.07
N ILE A 172 23.89 -11.16 11.74
CA ILE A 172 23.66 -12.35 10.93
C ILE A 172 24.96 -12.80 10.25
N CYS A 173 25.00 -14.03 9.72
CA CYS A 173 26.13 -14.47 8.90
C CYS A 173 26.15 -13.74 7.54
N LYS A 174 27.34 -13.63 6.93
CA LYS A 174 27.50 -12.99 5.61
C LYS A 174 26.63 -13.64 4.54
N THR A 175 26.45 -14.96 4.53
CA THR A 175 25.55 -15.65 3.59
C THR A 175 24.10 -15.14 3.67
N CYS A 176 23.52 -15.06 4.87
CA CYS A 176 22.17 -14.49 5.07
C CYS A 176 22.12 -13.04 4.61
N ALA A 177 23.18 -12.28 4.88
CA ALA A 177 23.26 -10.88 4.50
C ALA A 177 23.26 -10.67 2.98
N LEU A 178 24.04 -11.47 2.25
CA LEU A 178 24.12 -11.42 0.78
C LEU A 178 22.80 -11.85 0.14
N LEU A 179 22.14 -12.89 0.68
CA LEU A 179 20.82 -13.31 0.21
C LEU A 179 19.75 -12.27 0.50
N ALA A 180 19.73 -11.67 1.69
CA ALA A 180 18.79 -10.61 2.03
C ALA A 180 18.98 -9.36 1.14
N LEU A 181 20.24 -9.02 0.83
CA LEU A 181 20.55 -7.93 -0.10
C LEU A 181 20.09 -8.26 -1.52
N THR A 182 20.34 -9.49 -1.98
CA THR A 182 19.85 -9.99 -3.27
C THR A 182 18.33 -9.91 -3.34
N GLY A 183 17.62 -10.50 -2.37
CA GLY A 183 16.16 -10.47 -2.31
C GLY A 183 15.60 -9.06 -2.21
N THR A 184 16.26 -8.16 -1.46
CA THR A 184 15.90 -6.73 -1.44
C THR A 184 16.00 -6.13 -2.84
N TRP A 185 17.03 -6.46 -3.60
CA TRP A 185 17.21 -5.85 -4.90
C TRP A 185 16.21 -6.31 -5.94
N PHE A 186 15.77 -7.56 -5.87
CA PHE A 186 14.85 -8.15 -6.84
C PHE A 186 13.37 -8.06 -6.46
N ALA A 187 13.02 -8.12 -5.17
CA ALA A 187 11.61 -8.26 -4.76
C ALA A 187 11.05 -7.04 -4.03
N THR A 188 11.90 -6.09 -3.65
CA THR A 188 11.47 -4.88 -2.96
C THR A 188 11.34 -3.71 -3.93
N CYS A 189 10.19 -3.06 -3.89
CA CYS A 189 9.91 -1.87 -4.68
C CYS A 189 10.38 -0.64 -3.90
N PHE A 190 11.20 0.19 -4.54
CA PHE A 190 11.62 1.49 -4.00
C PHE A 190 11.01 2.59 -4.84
N PHE A 191 10.59 3.68 -4.23
CA PHE A 191 10.25 4.92 -4.91
C PHE A 191 10.38 6.07 -3.92
N ALA A 192 10.40 7.30 -4.41
CA ALA A 192 10.51 8.49 -3.57
C ALA A 192 9.22 9.32 -3.61
N ALA A 193 8.86 9.88 -2.47
CA ALA A 193 7.78 10.86 -2.35
C ALA A 193 8.27 12.05 -1.52
N SER A 194 8.44 13.20 -2.19
CA SER A 194 9.09 14.39 -1.63
C SER A 194 10.46 14.01 -1.03
N GLU A 195 10.72 14.39 0.22
CA GLU A 195 11.98 14.13 0.94
C GLU A 195 12.10 12.71 1.51
N SER A 196 11.10 11.84 1.27
CA SER A 196 11.06 10.49 1.81
C SER A 196 11.31 9.43 0.74
N GLU A 197 12.11 8.43 1.08
CA GLU A 197 12.26 7.19 0.32
C GLU A 197 11.33 6.12 0.89
N ILE A 198 10.59 5.46 0.01
CA ILE A 198 9.58 4.48 0.37
C ILE A 198 10.05 3.11 -0.11
N MET A 199 10.05 2.16 0.80
CA MET A 199 10.39 0.77 0.54
C MET A 199 9.15 -0.10 0.77
N VAL A 200 8.67 -0.77 -0.28
CA VAL A 200 7.52 -1.68 -0.25
C VAL A 200 8.00 -3.11 -0.47
N ILE A 201 7.76 -3.96 0.52
CA ILE A 201 8.13 -5.37 0.52
C ILE A 201 6.85 -6.20 0.49
N PRO A 202 6.55 -6.90 -0.62
CA PRO A 202 5.51 -7.92 -0.62
C PRO A 202 5.90 -9.05 0.34
N VAL A 203 4.98 -9.47 1.20
CA VAL A 203 5.18 -10.55 2.19
C VAL A 203 4.19 -11.66 1.86
N PRO A 204 4.65 -12.85 1.42
CA PRO A 204 3.75 -13.90 1.00
C PRO A 204 3.04 -14.52 2.20
N ARG A 205 1.71 -14.59 2.11
CA ARG A 205 0.83 -15.28 3.07
C ARG A 205 0.40 -16.66 2.60
N THR A 206 0.48 -16.90 1.29
CA THR A 206 0.21 -18.20 0.66
C THR A 206 1.45 -18.71 -0.09
N GLU A 207 1.37 -19.92 -0.63
CA GLU A 207 2.37 -20.42 -1.57
C GLU A 207 2.51 -19.46 -2.76
N VAL A 208 3.75 -19.18 -3.15
CA VAL A 208 4.08 -18.34 -4.30
C VAL A 208 4.97 -19.11 -5.26
N SER A 209 4.55 -19.14 -6.53
CA SER A 209 5.32 -19.76 -7.60
C SER A 209 6.45 -18.87 -8.09
N GLY A 210 7.51 -19.46 -8.65
CA GLY A 210 8.60 -18.71 -9.26
C GLY A 210 8.16 -17.81 -10.43
N LEU A 211 7.10 -18.16 -11.15
CA LEU A 211 6.53 -17.31 -12.21
C LEU A 211 5.94 -16.01 -11.64
N GLN A 212 5.28 -16.10 -10.50
CA GLN A 212 4.75 -14.93 -9.79
C GLN A 212 5.90 -14.07 -9.25
N LEU A 213 7.00 -14.69 -8.79
CA LEU A 213 8.22 -13.97 -8.39
C LEU A 213 8.90 -13.28 -9.56
N GLU A 214 8.99 -13.89 -10.75
CA GLU A 214 9.55 -13.24 -11.93
C GLU A 214 8.78 -11.98 -12.33
N ARG A 215 7.43 -12.02 -12.23
CA ARG A 215 6.60 -10.82 -12.44
C ARG A 215 6.97 -9.74 -11.42
N LEU A 216 7.02 -10.10 -10.14
CA LEU A 216 7.44 -9.17 -9.08
C LEU A 216 8.85 -8.58 -9.36
N PHE A 217 9.79 -9.42 -9.78
CA PHE A 217 11.17 -9.03 -10.10
C PHE A 217 11.31 -8.17 -11.35
N SER A 218 10.29 -8.15 -12.21
CA SER A 218 10.28 -7.28 -13.38
C SER A 218 9.72 -5.90 -13.03
N TYR A 219 8.70 -5.86 -12.16
CA TYR A 219 8.03 -4.61 -11.78
C TYR A 219 8.82 -3.75 -10.79
N GLN A 220 9.58 -4.33 -9.87
CA GLN A 220 10.31 -3.55 -8.86
C GLN A 220 11.30 -2.56 -9.50
N HIS A 221 11.87 -2.89 -10.66
CA HIS A 221 12.85 -2.08 -11.38
C HIS A 221 12.21 -0.85 -12.02
N GLN A 222 10.94 -0.95 -12.42
CA GLN A 222 10.19 0.17 -12.99
C GLN A 222 9.90 1.23 -11.93
N LEU A 223 9.61 0.81 -10.69
CA LEU A 223 9.27 1.73 -9.61
C LEU A 223 10.45 2.50 -9.03
N ARG A 224 11.67 1.94 -9.08
CA ARG A 224 12.90 2.56 -8.51
C ARG A 224 13.19 3.97 -8.99
N ARG A 225 12.69 4.35 -10.17
CA ARG A 225 12.88 5.68 -10.77
C ARG A 225 11.70 6.60 -10.59
N VAL A 226 10.63 6.13 -9.95
CA VAL A 226 9.43 6.93 -9.71
C VAL A 226 9.69 7.91 -8.58
N TYR A 227 9.50 9.18 -8.88
CA TYR A 227 9.56 10.27 -7.92
C TYR A 227 8.21 10.99 -7.91
N ILE A 228 7.63 11.16 -6.72
CA ILE A 228 6.39 11.91 -6.51
C ILE A 228 6.74 13.20 -5.78
N HIS A 229 6.50 14.35 -6.41
CA HIS A 229 6.91 15.65 -5.86
C HIS A 229 6.11 16.06 -4.60
N GLN A 230 4.92 15.50 -4.41
CA GLN A 230 4.03 15.89 -3.32
C GLN A 230 4.38 15.19 -2.01
N GLN A 231 4.30 15.94 -0.92
CA GLN A 231 4.28 15.35 0.43
C GLN A 231 2.96 14.61 0.62
N VAL A 232 3.04 13.29 0.74
CA VAL A 232 1.88 12.43 0.96
C VAL A 232 1.87 11.90 2.40
N PRO A 233 0.72 11.94 3.09
CA PRO A 233 0.60 11.28 4.38
C PRO A 233 0.90 9.79 4.28
N LEU A 234 1.56 9.22 5.30
CA LEU A 234 1.93 7.79 5.39
C LEU A 234 0.78 6.85 4.97
N ARG A 235 -0.44 7.14 5.43
CA ARG A 235 -1.66 6.37 5.14
C ARG A 235 -2.05 6.29 3.65
N VAL A 236 -1.58 7.21 2.81
CA VAL A 236 -1.91 7.27 1.37
C VAL A 236 -0.93 6.45 0.52
N ILE A 237 0.22 6.08 1.07
CA ILE A 237 1.29 5.38 0.36
C ILE A 237 0.83 4.08 -0.31
N PRO A 238 -0.06 3.25 0.27
CA PRO A 238 -0.59 2.09 -0.43
C PRO A 238 -1.27 2.43 -1.76
N LEU A 239 -2.16 3.43 -1.78
CA LEU A 239 -2.83 3.87 -3.02
C LEU A 239 -1.83 4.41 -4.03
N LEU A 240 -0.82 5.13 -3.56
CA LEU A 240 0.26 5.64 -4.39
C LEU A 240 1.03 4.48 -5.05
N PHE A 241 1.43 3.48 -4.27
CA PHE A 241 2.11 2.30 -4.79
C PHE A 241 1.27 1.58 -5.86
N PHE A 242 0.01 1.32 -5.56
CA PHE A 242 -0.87 0.62 -6.50
C PHE A 242 -1.20 1.44 -7.76
N SER A 243 -1.30 2.76 -7.66
CA SER A 243 -1.49 3.63 -8.84
C SER A 243 -0.34 3.52 -9.85
N ARG A 244 0.88 3.26 -9.36
CA ARG A 244 2.07 3.13 -10.23
C ARG A 244 2.25 1.73 -10.80
N VAL A 245 1.48 0.76 -10.31
CA VAL A 245 1.47 -0.61 -10.83
C VAL A 245 0.02 -1.09 -10.96
N PRO A 246 -0.72 -0.66 -12.00
CA PRO A 246 -2.12 -1.04 -12.18
C PRO A 246 -2.35 -2.55 -12.19
N SER A 247 -1.43 -3.31 -12.77
CA SER A 247 -1.44 -4.79 -12.81
C SER A 247 -0.99 -5.46 -11.50
N SER A 248 -0.73 -4.69 -10.44
CA SER A 248 -0.31 -5.21 -9.13
C SER A 248 -1.27 -6.27 -8.60
N ALA A 249 -2.56 -6.09 -8.82
CA ALA A 249 -3.58 -7.05 -8.42
C ALA A 249 -3.38 -8.44 -9.06
N ASP A 250 -2.74 -8.55 -10.22
CA ASP A 250 -2.60 -9.82 -10.95
C ASP A 250 -1.46 -10.70 -10.44
N PHE A 251 -0.50 -10.14 -9.70
CA PHE A 251 0.67 -10.87 -9.23
C PHE A 251 0.98 -10.69 -7.74
N LEU A 252 0.35 -9.72 -7.07
CA LEU A 252 0.46 -9.54 -5.61
C LEU A 252 -0.68 -10.20 -4.83
N GLU A 253 -1.55 -10.96 -5.50
CA GLU A 253 -2.54 -11.81 -4.84
C GLU A 253 -1.83 -12.87 -3.96
N GLY A 254 -2.30 -13.04 -2.72
CA GLY A 254 -1.64 -13.88 -1.72
C GLY A 254 -0.49 -13.21 -0.95
N PHE A 255 -0.19 -11.93 -1.22
CA PHE A 255 0.78 -11.14 -0.45
C PHE A 255 0.09 -10.14 0.48
N GLU A 256 0.79 -9.74 1.53
CA GLU A 256 0.59 -8.48 2.22
C GLU A 256 1.68 -7.47 1.82
N LEU A 257 1.44 -6.18 2.03
CA LEU A 257 2.48 -5.18 1.85
C LEU A 257 3.05 -4.73 3.19
N TYR A 258 4.37 -4.81 3.28
CA TYR A 258 5.14 -4.19 4.35
C TYR A 258 5.84 -2.95 3.80
N ILE A 259 5.34 -1.77 4.18
CA ILE A 259 5.77 -0.47 3.67
C ILE A 259 6.57 0.24 4.74
N VAL A 260 7.69 0.83 4.33
CA VAL A 260 8.63 1.52 5.20
C VAL A 260 8.90 2.89 4.60
N VAL A 261 8.77 3.94 5.39
CA VAL A 261 9.07 5.31 5.00
C VAL A 261 10.37 5.73 5.65
N LEU A 262 11.28 6.24 4.83
CA LEU A 262 12.63 6.58 5.20
C LEU A 262 12.93 8.04 4.91
N SER A 263 13.62 8.74 5.79
CA SER A 263 14.25 10.04 5.50
C SER A 263 15.76 9.94 5.47
N ARG A 264 16.39 10.84 4.71
CA ARG A 264 17.83 10.90 4.55
C ARG A 264 18.42 12.07 5.34
N GLN A 265 19.15 11.75 6.40
CA GLN A 265 19.99 12.71 7.14
C GLN A 265 21.47 12.36 6.94
N GLN A 266 22.19 11.94 7.99
CA GLN A 266 23.54 11.34 7.89
C GLN A 266 23.52 9.84 7.52
N GLY A 267 22.32 9.32 7.28
CA GLY A 267 21.97 7.94 6.94
C GLY A 267 20.45 7.84 6.81
N TYR A 268 19.94 6.63 6.60
CA TYR A 268 18.50 6.39 6.54
C TYR A 268 17.90 6.29 7.94
N HIS A 269 16.89 7.11 8.22
CA HIS A 269 16.04 7.02 9.39
C HIS A 269 14.68 6.43 8.97
N VAL A 270 14.06 5.57 9.78
CA VAL A 270 12.69 5.09 9.48
C VAL A 270 11.71 6.02 10.20
N ASP A 271 10.88 6.69 9.42
CA ASP A 271 9.86 7.62 9.91
C ASP A 271 8.50 6.94 10.08
N GLY A 272 8.26 5.82 9.38
CA GLY A 272 7.01 5.09 9.47
C GLY A 272 7.11 3.67 8.95
N VAL A 273 6.25 2.80 9.49
CA VAL A 273 6.08 1.41 9.07
C VAL A 273 4.59 1.10 8.98
N LEU A 274 4.17 0.44 7.90
CA LEU A 274 2.83 -0.07 7.72
C LEU A 274 2.90 -1.54 7.29
N ALA A 275 2.09 -2.38 7.90
CA ALA A 275 1.79 -3.72 7.39
C ALA A 275 0.29 -3.75 7.08
N LEU A 276 -0.06 -4.07 5.82
CA LEU A 276 -1.47 -4.04 5.41
C LEU A 276 -1.84 -5.19 4.47
N PRO A 277 -3.05 -5.73 4.60
CA PRO A 277 -3.64 -6.60 3.60
C PRO A 277 -3.95 -5.83 2.32
N VAL A 278 -3.80 -6.50 1.18
CA VAL A 278 -4.00 -5.93 -0.16
C VAL A 278 -5.40 -6.19 -0.73
N VAL A 279 -6.17 -7.07 -0.08
CA VAL A 279 -7.43 -7.62 -0.61
C VAL A 279 -8.41 -6.52 -0.99
N ASP A 280 -8.65 -5.56 -0.09
CA ASP A 280 -9.64 -4.50 -0.34
C ASP A 280 -9.13 -3.46 -1.35
N TYR A 281 -7.81 -3.26 -1.43
CA TYR A 281 -7.22 -2.46 -2.50
C TYR A 281 -7.39 -3.14 -3.86
N PHE A 282 -7.24 -4.45 -3.95
CA PHE A 282 -7.45 -5.18 -5.21
C PHE A 282 -8.92 -5.19 -5.62
N LYS A 283 -9.87 -5.28 -4.69
CA LYS A 283 -11.29 -5.09 -5.01
C LYS A 283 -11.52 -3.73 -5.64
N PHE A 284 -10.99 -2.66 -5.04
CA PHE A 284 -11.06 -1.31 -5.60
C PHE A 284 -10.43 -1.19 -6.99
N ILE A 285 -9.22 -1.73 -7.18
CA ILE A 285 -8.49 -1.64 -8.45
C ILE A 285 -9.17 -2.44 -9.56
N ARG A 286 -9.58 -3.68 -9.26
CA ARG A 286 -10.21 -4.59 -10.23
C ARG A 286 -11.64 -4.16 -10.58
N TRP A 287 -12.30 -3.38 -9.73
CA TRP A 287 -13.66 -2.91 -10.00
C TRP A 287 -13.73 -2.10 -11.30
N SER A 288 -12.79 -1.18 -11.49
CA SER A 288 -12.82 -0.30 -12.66
C SER A 288 -11.48 0.41 -12.89
N PRO A 289 -11.00 0.53 -14.15
CA PRO A 289 -9.82 1.34 -14.45
C PRO A 289 -9.98 2.82 -14.07
N TYR A 290 -11.22 3.34 -14.01
CA TYR A 290 -11.50 4.71 -13.56
C TYR A 290 -11.09 4.96 -12.09
N ASN A 291 -11.05 3.91 -11.27
CA ASN A 291 -10.64 4.03 -9.86
C ASN A 291 -9.17 4.42 -9.74
N LEU A 292 -8.29 3.84 -10.57
CA LEU A 292 -6.89 4.22 -10.62
C LEU A 292 -6.71 5.62 -11.23
N ALA A 293 -7.47 5.95 -12.28
CA ALA A 293 -7.44 7.28 -12.88
C ALA A 293 -7.84 8.37 -11.86
N ALA A 294 -8.82 8.09 -10.99
CA ALA A 294 -9.21 9.00 -9.91
C ALA A 294 -8.07 9.21 -8.90
N VAL A 295 -7.34 8.15 -8.54
CA VAL A 295 -6.16 8.25 -7.66
C VAL A 295 -5.06 9.08 -8.31
N GLU A 296 -4.72 8.81 -9.58
CA GLU A 296 -3.69 9.56 -10.31
C GLU A 296 -4.04 11.04 -10.46
N LEU A 297 -5.31 11.35 -10.76
CA LEU A 297 -5.77 12.72 -10.87
C LEU A 297 -5.57 13.48 -9.55
N LEU A 298 -5.91 12.86 -8.42
CA LEU A 298 -5.72 13.47 -7.09
C LEU A 298 -4.24 13.64 -6.74
N LEU A 299 -3.37 12.70 -7.12
CA LEU A 299 -1.93 12.77 -6.90
C LEU A 299 -1.24 13.91 -7.68
N ASN A 300 -1.89 14.45 -8.71
CA ASN A 300 -1.37 15.58 -9.47
C ASN A 300 -1.93 16.93 -8.97
N ARG A 301 -2.72 16.94 -7.89
CA ARG A 301 -3.34 18.15 -7.33
C ARG A 301 -2.87 18.38 -5.91
N ASP A 302 -2.42 19.59 -5.59
CA ASP A 302 -1.89 19.93 -4.26
C ASP A 302 -2.92 19.73 -3.14
N THR A 303 -4.21 19.91 -3.46
CA THR A 303 -5.34 19.73 -2.55
C THR A 303 -5.87 18.29 -2.51
N GLY A 304 -5.33 17.37 -3.33
CA GLY A 304 -5.81 15.99 -3.47
C GLY A 304 -5.50 15.08 -2.28
N SER A 305 -4.56 15.46 -1.40
CA SER A 305 -4.12 14.66 -0.26
C SER A 305 -5.24 14.31 0.73
N ALA A 306 -6.18 15.24 0.96
CA ALA A 306 -7.32 15.03 1.84
C ALA A 306 -8.31 14.01 1.24
N ALA A 307 -8.58 14.10 -0.07
CA ALA A 307 -9.44 13.16 -0.77
C ALA A 307 -8.81 11.75 -0.81
N LEU A 308 -7.50 11.65 -1.08
CA LEU A 308 -6.78 10.38 -1.05
C LEU A 308 -6.78 9.72 0.33
N ALA A 309 -6.59 10.52 1.39
CA ALA A 309 -6.67 10.02 2.75
C ALA A 309 -8.05 9.44 3.08
N GLU A 310 -9.11 10.12 2.63
CA GLU A 310 -10.48 9.66 2.82
C GLU A 310 -10.78 8.40 2.00
N LEU A 311 -10.34 8.35 0.74
CA LEU A 311 -10.44 7.16 -0.11
C LEU A 311 -9.76 5.94 0.52
N ASN A 312 -8.53 6.12 1.02
CA ASN A 312 -7.80 5.06 1.69
C ASN A 312 -8.57 4.55 2.92
N ARG A 313 -9.14 5.47 3.72
CA ARG A 313 -9.96 5.12 4.88
C ARG A 313 -11.18 4.28 4.47
N LEU A 314 -11.88 4.69 3.40
CA LEU A 314 -13.06 3.99 2.88
C LEU A 314 -12.71 2.57 2.42
N ILE A 315 -11.63 2.41 1.66
CA ILE A 315 -11.15 1.11 1.19
C ILE A 315 -10.79 0.19 2.35
N CYS A 316 -10.03 0.67 3.35
CA CYS A 316 -9.54 -0.18 4.43
C CYS A 316 -10.59 -0.54 5.48
N THR A 317 -11.55 0.36 5.75
CA THR A 317 -12.48 0.16 6.87
C THR A 317 -13.78 -0.48 6.42
N GLY A 318 -14.19 -0.31 5.16
CA GLY A 318 -15.54 -0.65 4.70
C GLY A 318 -16.64 0.01 5.55
N LYS A 319 -16.29 0.99 6.40
CA LYS A 319 -17.21 1.60 7.35
C LYS A 319 -17.77 2.89 6.76
N PRO A 320 -19.10 3.09 6.86
CA PRO A 320 -19.88 4.12 6.17
C PRO A 320 -19.66 5.55 6.68
N ALA A 321 -18.60 5.86 7.42
CA ALA A 321 -18.51 7.11 8.16
C ALA A 321 -18.40 8.38 7.28
N ASP A 322 -18.45 8.25 5.94
CA ASP A 322 -19.14 9.17 5.00
C ASP A 322 -18.52 9.08 3.58
N PRO A 323 -18.92 8.13 2.71
CA PRO A 323 -18.42 8.11 1.32
C PRO A 323 -18.78 9.37 0.52
N ALA A 324 -19.80 10.13 0.92
CA ALA A 324 -20.12 11.43 0.32
C ALA A 324 -19.07 12.50 0.68
N ARG A 325 -18.38 12.38 1.82
CA ARG A 325 -17.22 13.22 2.14
C ARG A 325 -16.11 13.06 1.12
N PHE A 326 -15.78 11.83 0.71
CA PHE A 326 -14.79 11.61 -0.35
C PHE A 326 -15.23 12.28 -1.65
N ALA A 327 -16.48 12.05 -2.07
CA ALA A 327 -16.99 12.63 -3.31
C ALA A 327 -16.86 14.16 -3.32
N ARG A 328 -17.23 14.83 -2.23
CA ARG A 328 -17.07 16.28 -2.07
C ARG A 328 -15.61 16.75 -2.08
N LEU A 329 -14.73 16.03 -1.37
CA LEU A 329 -13.30 16.35 -1.35
C LEU A 329 -12.66 16.14 -2.73
N TYR A 330 -13.07 15.10 -3.45
CA TYR A 330 -12.62 14.81 -4.80
C TYR A 330 -13.01 15.93 -5.75
N THR A 331 -14.29 16.33 -5.78
CA THR A 331 -14.74 17.40 -6.67
C THR A 331 -14.08 18.71 -6.29
N GLY A 332 -13.95 19.03 -5.00
CA GLY A 332 -13.24 20.21 -4.54
C GLY A 332 -11.77 20.24 -4.94
N ALA A 333 -11.06 19.10 -4.88
CA ALA A 333 -9.64 19.02 -5.21
C ALA A 333 -9.35 19.03 -6.71
N THR A 334 -10.27 18.53 -7.52
CA THR A 334 -10.07 18.37 -8.96
C THR A 334 -10.69 19.51 -9.77
N SER A 335 -11.67 20.23 -9.22
CA SER A 335 -12.30 21.37 -9.88
C SER A 335 -11.34 22.54 -10.07
N THR A 336 -11.59 23.32 -11.11
CA THR A 336 -10.88 24.56 -11.43
C THR A 336 -11.82 25.75 -11.30
N ASP A 337 -11.31 26.97 -11.44
CA ASP A 337 -12.14 28.17 -11.43
C ASP A 337 -13.21 28.14 -12.53
N ARG A 338 -12.89 27.52 -13.67
CA ARG A 338 -13.73 27.48 -14.88
C ARG A 338 -14.61 26.24 -15.01
N TYR A 339 -14.26 25.13 -14.34
CA TYR A 339 -14.98 23.87 -14.50
C TYR A 339 -15.02 23.05 -13.22
N THR A 340 -16.19 22.45 -12.94
CA THR A 340 -16.41 21.56 -11.81
C THR A 340 -16.20 20.11 -12.25
N ASN A 341 -15.12 19.48 -11.77
CA ASN A 341 -14.81 18.09 -12.07
C ASN A 341 -15.56 17.16 -11.12
N LEU A 342 -16.49 16.37 -11.67
CA LEU A 342 -17.26 15.38 -10.91
C LEU A 342 -16.55 14.02 -10.86
N LEU A 343 -16.95 13.19 -9.90
CA LEU A 343 -16.47 11.83 -9.75
C LEU A 343 -16.90 10.95 -10.94
N TYR A 344 -16.01 10.07 -11.38
CA TYR A 344 -16.36 9.04 -12.38
C TYR A 344 -17.53 8.17 -11.87
N PHE A 345 -18.54 7.93 -12.72
CA PHE A 345 -19.71 7.11 -12.35
C PHE A 345 -19.31 5.74 -11.81
N GLN A 346 -18.33 5.08 -12.44
CA GLN A 346 -17.84 3.77 -12.03
C GLN A 346 -17.22 3.76 -10.63
N THR A 347 -16.58 4.88 -10.24
CA THR A 347 -16.07 5.06 -8.88
C THR A 347 -17.20 5.33 -7.90
N ALA A 348 -18.21 6.13 -8.29
CA ALA A 348 -19.40 6.35 -7.47
C ALA A 348 -20.16 5.03 -7.20
N GLU A 349 -20.35 4.19 -8.21
CA GLU A 349 -21.00 2.89 -8.07
C GLU A 349 -20.22 1.96 -7.14
N TYR A 350 -18.88 1.93 -7.23
CA TYR A 350 -18.05 1.19 -6.27
C TYR A 350 -18.28 1.65 -4.83
N LEU A 351 -18.24 2.97 -4.60
CA LEU A 351 -18.42 3.53 -3.25
C LEU A 351 -19.80 3.20 -2.68
N LEU A 352 -20.84 3.22 -3.51
CA LEU A 352 -22.20 2.90 -3.07
C LEU A 352 -22.41 1.41 -2.85
N LYS A 353 -21.92 0.55 -3.76
CA LYS A 353 -22.19 -0.88 -3.73
C LYS A 353 -21.21 -1.66 -2.84
N GLU A 354 -19.92 -1.44 -2.98
CA GLU A 354 -18.89 -2.25 -2.30
C GLU A 354 -18.44 -1.64 -0.96
N VAL A 355 -18.51 -0.31 -0.81
CA VAL A 355 -18.10 0.37 0.44
C VAL A 355 -19.28 0.68 1.33
N ALA A 356 -20.34 1.30 0.80
CA ALA A 356 -21.53 1.63 1.57
C ALA A 356 -22.51 0.45 1.68
N MET A 357 -22.30 -0.62 0.91
CA MET A 357 -23.13 -1.84 0.91
C MET A 357 -24.61 -1.55 0.62
N ILE A 358 -24.91 -0.52 -0.18
CA ILE A 358 -26.27 -0.13 -0.54
C ILE A 358 -26.83 -1.10 -1.59
N ASN A 359 -28.11 -1.45 -1.45
CA ASN A 359 -28.83 -2.29 -2.41
C ASN A 359 -28.77 -1.67 -3.83
N PRO A 360 -28.33 -2.42 -4.86
CA PRO A 360 -28.31 -1.98 -6.25
C PRO A 360 -29.64 -1.41 -6.77
N GLU A 361 -30.79 -1.84 -6.23
CA GLU A 361 -32.10 -1.32 -6.60
C GLU A 361 -32.26 0.17 -6.27
N ILE A 362 -31.69 0.63 -5.15
CA ILE A 362 -31.68 2.06 -4.79
C ILE A 362 -30.73 2.82 -5.71
N ILE A 363 -29.52 2.27 -5.93
CA ILE A 363 -28.47 2.92 -6.74
C ILE A 363 -28.92 3.14 -8.19
N LYS A 364 -29.63 2.15 -8.76
CA LYS A 364 -30.10 2.15 -10.15
C LYS A 364 -31.52 2.72 -10.32
N ASN A 365 -32.13 3.21 -9.24
CA ASN A 365 -33.47 3.76 -9.30
C ASN A 365 -33.51 5.02 -10.19
N ARG A 366 -34.43 5.03 -11.17
CA ARG A 366 -34.55 6.11 -12.15
C ARG A 366 -34.94 7.45 -11.51
N ALA A 367 -35.88 7.42 -10.57
CA ALA A 367 -36.35 8.61 -9.88
C ALA A 367 -35.25 9.23 -9.01
N LEU A 368 -34.47 8.40 -8.32
CA LEU A 368 -33.29 8.86 -7.57
C LEU A 368 -32.25 9.49 -8.51
N GLY A 369 -31.99 8.87 -9.67
CA GLY A 369 -31.11 9.42 -10.69
C GLY A 369 -31.61 10.75 -11.27
N SER A 370 -32.92 10.90 -11.44
CA SER A 370 -33.61 12.13 -11.87
C SER A 370 -33.39 13.27 -10.86
N LEU A 371 -33.62 13.00 -9.57
CA LEU A 371 -33.37 13.98 -8.51
C LEU A 371 -31.88 14.30 -8.37
N ALA A 372 -30.99 13.30 -8.50
CA ALA A 372 -29.55 13.49 -8.46
C ALA A 372 -29.04 14.39 -9.60
N ARG A 373 -29.62 14.30 -10.80
CA ARG A 373 -29.31 15.22 -11.92
C ARG A 373 -29.63 16.67 -11.58
N THR A 374 -30.73 16.90 -10.88
CA THR A 374 -31.10 18.25 -10.42
C THR A 374 -30.12 18.77 -9.38
N LEU A 375 -29.76 17.94 -8.39
CA LEU A 375 -28.77 18.30 -7.37
C LEU A 375 -27.37 18.53 -7.98
N ARG A 376 -27.00 17.75 -9.01
CA ARG A 376 -25.74 17.89 -9.75
C ARG A 376 -25.59 19.27 -10.39
N TYR A 377 -26.65 19.83 -10.97
CA TYR A 377 -26.61 21.19 -11.51
C TYR A 377 -26.15 22.20 -10.43
N PHE A 378 -26.68 22.11 -9.21
CA PHE A 378 -26.27 23.02 -8.12
C PHE A 378 -24.82 22.77 -7.67
N ILE A 379 -24.36 21.52 -7.71
CA ILE A 379 -22.96 21.16 -7.47
C ILE A 379 -22.05 21.78 -8.54
N TRP A 380 -22.44 21.74 -9.82
CA TRP A 380 -21.72 22.41 -10.91
C TRP A 380 -21.61 23.92 -10.67
N GLN A 381 -22.69 24.54 -10.18
CA GLN A 381 -22.72 25.94 -9.77
C GLN A 381 -22.01 26.23 -8.42
N LYS A 382 -21.30 25.24 -7.85
CA LYS A 382 -20.58 25.31 -6.57
C LYS A 382 -21.48 25.67 -5.37
N LYS A 383 -22.80 25.47 -5.48
CA LYS A 383 -23.79 25.69 -4.41
C LYS A 383 -23.96 24.43 -3.54
N TYR A 384 -22.93 24.08 -2.80
CA TYR A 384 -22.89 22.86 -1.97
C TYR A 384 -23.83 22.86 -0.76
N GLY A 385 -24.49 23.98 -0.45
CA GLY A 385 -25.41 24.09 0.69
C GLY A 385 -26.56 23.08 0.65
N TYR A 386 -27.07 22.75 -0.55
CA TYR A 386 -28.10 21.72 -0.73
C TYR A 386 -27.55 20.32 -0.42
N SER A 387 -26.41 19.95 -1.01
CA SER A 387 -25.80 18.64 -0.78
C SER A 387 -25.37 18.44 0.68
N ASP A 388 -24.84 19.49 1.33
CA ASP A 388 -24.42 19.41 2.73
C ASP A 388 -25.62 19.30 3.69
N ALA A 389 -26.72 20.01 3.41
CA ALA A 389 -27.94 19.90 4.20
C ALA A 389 -28.58 18.50 4.07
N ILE A 390 -28.65 17.96 2.85
CA ILE A 390 -29.14 16.59 2.61
C ILE A 390 -28.26 15.57 3.35
N ARG A 391 -26.94 15.66 3.22
CA ARG A 391 -26.00 14.74 3.87
C ARG A 391 -26.13 14.72 5.39
N ASN A 392 -26.40 15.86 6.01
CA ASN A 392 -26.51 15.98 7.47
C ASN A 392 -27.95 15.81 7.99
N ALA A 393 -28.95 15.63 7.11
CA ALA A 393 -30.34 15.44 7.50
C ALA A 393 -30.53 14.15 8.29
N ARG A 394 -31.44 14.13 9.28
CA ARG A 394 -31.73 12.94 10.08
C ARG A 394 -33.12 12.43 9.72
N LYS A 395 -33.35 11.11 9.83
CA LYS A 395 -34.63 10.48 9.48
C LYS A 395 -35.83 11.15 10.18
N ASP A 396 -35.66 11.54 11.43
CA ASP A 396 -36.74 12.11 12.24
C ASP A 396 -36.92 13.63 12.06
N THR A 397 -36.19 14.25 11.12
CA THR A 397 -36.28 15.69 10.87
C THR A 397 -36.81 15.96 9.46
N ARG A 398 -37.62 17.02 9.30
CA ARG A 398 -38.13 17.45 7.99
C ARG A 398 -37.07 18.11 7.08
N VAL A 399 -35.80 18.04 7.49
CA VAL A 399 -34.70 18.77 6.83
C VAL A 399 -34.45 18.22 5.43
N PHE A 400 -34.61 16.92 5.22
CA PHE A 400 -34.41 16.29 3.92
C PHE A 400 -35.45 16.79 2.89
N GLU A 401 -36.73 16.74 3.26
CA GLU A 401 -37.87 17.15 2.44
C GLU A 401 -37.87 18.66 2.22
N GLU A 402 -37.64 19.46 3.26
CA GLU A 402 -37.57 20.92 3.15
C GLU A 402 -36.41 21.36 2.24
N THR A 403 -35.27 20.67 2.32
CA THR A 403 -34.12 20.96 1.46
C THR A 403 -34.40 20.61 0.01
N ILE A 404 -35.02 19.45 -0.27
CA ILE A 404 -35.42 19.07 -1.63
C ILE A 404 -36.46 20.04 -2.18
N ALA A 405 -37.49 20.39 -1.39
CA ALA A 405 -38.51 21.34 -1.82
C ALA A 405 -37.95 22.74 -2.09
N ARG A 406 -36.97 23.20 -1.30
CA ARG A 406 -36.26 24.46 -1.56
C ARG A 406 -35.43 24.38 -2.83
N MET A 407 -34.69 23.27 -3.02
CA MET A 407 -33.89 23.02 -4.21
C MET A 407 -34.73 23.02 -5.48
N LEU A 408 -35.87 22.31 -5.49
CA LEU A 408 -36.78 22.22 -6.65
C LEU A 408 -37.43 23.57 -6.97
N ARG A 409 -37.77 24.37 -5.95
CA ARG A 409 -38.27 25.75 -6.17
C ARG A 409 -37.23 26.63 -6.83
N GLU A 410 -35.98 26.59 -6.36
CA GLU A 410 -34.90 27.34 -7.03
C GLU A 410 -34.65 26.80 -8.44
N ALA A 411 -34.68 25.48 -8.63
CA ALA A 411 -34.48 24.86 -9.94
C ALA A 411 -35.53 25.32 -10.97
N LYS A 412 -36.79 25.45 -10.56
CA LYS A 412 -37.86 25.99 -11.41
C LYS A 412 -37.59 27.44 -11.83
N LEU A 413 -37.14 28.28 -10.90
CA LEU A 413 -36.76 29.67 -11.21
C LEU A 413 -35.60 29.74 -12.22
N ARG A 414 -34.63 28.81 -12.13
CA ARG A 414 -33.52 28.71 -13.07
C ARG A 414 -33.98 28.30 -14.47
N LEU A 415 -34.92 27.36 -14.54
CA LEU A 415 -35.52 26.94 -15.80
C LEU A 415 -36.30 28.10 -16.47
N GLU A 416 -37.03 28.89 -15.68
CA GLU A 416 -37.72 30.11 -16.14
C GLU A 416 -36.74 31.19 -16.63
N GLN A 417 -35.49 31.15 -16.16
CA GLN A 417 -34.37 31.99 -16.62
C GLN A 417 -33.61 31.40 -17.82
N GLU A 418 -34.19 30.41 -18.50
CA GLU A 418 -33.62 29.70 -19.67
C GLU A 418 -32.31 28.95 -19.38
N GLU A 419 -32.00 28.67 -18.11
CA GLU A 419 -30.86 27.82 -17.76
C GLU A 419 -31.17 26.34 -18.05
N ARG A 420 -30.16 25.60 -18.52
CA ARG A 420 -30.27 24.14 -18.74
C ARG A 420 -30.21 23.40 -17.42
N ILE A 421 -31.37 23.14 -16.84
CA ILE A 421 -31.54 22.35 -15.62
C ILE A 421 -32.62 21.28 -15.82
N HIS A 422 -32.34 20.09 -15.30
CA HIS A 422 -33.32 19.00 -15.24
C HIS A 422 -34.28 19.19 -14.06
N LEU A 423 -35.57 18.89 -14.26
CA LEU A 423 -36.56 18.84 -13.19
C LEU A 423 -37.20 17.44 -13.14
N PRO A 424 -37.25 16.78 -11.98
CA PRO A 424 -37.97 15.53 -11.83
C PRO A 424 -39.47 15.80 -11.84
N ASN A 425 -40.25 14.83 -12.30
CA ASN A 425 -41.72 14.92 -12.22
C ASN A 425 -42.22 14.58 -10.79
N GLU A 426 -43.50 14.84 -10.52
CA GLU A 426 -44.07 14.62 -9.17
C GLU A 426 -44.04 13.15 -8.74
N GLU A 427 -44.21 12.22 -9.69
CA GLU A 427 -44.16 10.78 -9.43
C GLU A 427 -42.76 10.32 -9.01
N GLU A 428 -41.71 10.82 -9.68
CA GLU A 428 -40.31 10.55 -9.34
C GLU A 428 -39.96 11.10 -7.96
N VAL A 429 -40.40 12.32 -7.62
CA VAL A 429 -40.18 12.88 -6.28
C VAL A 429 -40.88 12.04 -5.21
N LYS A 430 -42.12 11.59 -5.46
CA LYS A 430 -42.86 10.73 -4.55
C LYS A 430 -42.17 9.39 -4.36
N GLU A 431 -41.70 8.76 -5.44
CA GLU A 431 -40.96 7.48 -5.39
C GLU A 431 -39.68 7.60 -4.55
N VAL A 432 -38.93 8.71 -4.66
CA VAL A 432 -37.73 8.92 -3.84
C VAL A 432 -38.08 9.00 -2.35
N PHE A 433 -39.18 9.65 -1.97
CA PHE A 433 -39.63 9.68 -0.58
C PHE A 433 -40.10 8.32 -0.09
N GLU A 434 -40.83 7.55 -0.91
CA GLU A 434 -41.21 6.18 -0.58
C GLU A 434 -39.99 5.26 -0.38
N LEU A 435 -38.92 5.46 -1.15
CA LEU A 435 -37.64 4.77 -0.93
C LEU A 435 -36.97 5.22 0.37
N ALA A 436 -36.98 6.52 0.67
CA ALA A 436 -36.37 7.07 1.88
C ALA A 436 -37.09 6.61 3.15
N ASP A 437 -38.41 6.39 3.10
CA ASP A 437 -39.16 5.83 4.22
C ASP A 437 -38.68 4.41 4.57
N LYS A 438 -38.38 3.61 3.53
CA LYS A 438 -37.85 2.25 3.66
C LYS A 438 -36.40 2.25 4.18
N ASP A 439 -35.52 3.00 3.53
CA ASP A 439 -34.09 3.08 3.88
C ASP A 439 -33.54 4.50 3.67
N PHE A 440 -33.79 5.35 4.66
CA PHE A 440 -33.43 6.77 4.63
C PHE A 440 -31.92 6.98 4.45
N GLU A 441 -31.11 6.20 5.17
CA GLU A 441 -29.66 6.36 5.16
C GLU A 441 -29.06 5.99 3.80
N ALA A 442 -29.53 4.88 3.21
CA ALA A 442 -29.09 4.45 1.89
C ALA A 442 -29.50 5.47 0.80
N VAL A 443 -30.76 5.92 0.81
CA VAL A 443 -31.27 6.88 -0.20
C VAL A 443 -30.58 8.23 -0.09
N ARG A 444 -30.43 8.76 1.13
CA ARG A 444 -29.72 10.02 1.39
C ARG A 444 -28.28 9.95 0.88
N LEU A 445 -27.57 8.86 1.18
CA LEU A 445 -26.17 8.68 0.78
C LEU A 445 -26.03 8.49 -0.74
N ALA A 446 -26.89 7.66 -1.33
CA ALA A 446 -26.92 7.41 -2.77
C ALA A 446 -27.20 8.70 -3.57
N LEU A 447 -28.20 9.48 -3.16
CA LEU A 447 -28.55 10.75 -3.81
C LEU A 447 -27.34 11.68 -3.88
N VAL A 448 -26.65 11.89 -2.76
CA VAL A 448 -25.53 12.84 -2.70
C VAL A 448 -24.35 12.36 -3.55
N ILE A 449 -23.97 11.08 -3.47
CA ILE A 449 -22.82 10.55 -4.22
C ILE A 449 -23.10 10.54 -5.73
N LEU A 450 -24.31 10.15 -6.15
CA LEU A 450 -24.71 10.20 -7.56
C LEU A 450 -24.70 11.62 -8.12
N ALA A 451 -25.10 12.61 -7.31
CA ALA A 451 -25.05 14.01 -7.70
C ALA A 451 -23.61 14.56 -7.83
N PHE A 452 -22.65 14.04 -7.05
CA PHE A 452 -21.22 14.33 -7.21
C PHE A 452 -20.55 13.51 -8.31
N SER A 453 -21.28 12.71 -9.08
CA SER A 453 -20.76 11.91 -10.18
C SER A 453 -21.25 12.40 -11.54
N PHE A 454 -20.44 12.22 -12.60
CA PHE A 454 -20.90 12.41 -13.97
C PHE A 454 -21.32 11.06 -14.57
N PRO A 455 -22.48 10.96 -15.25
CA PRO A 455 -23.02 9.70 -15.75
C PRO A 455 -22.20 9.16 -16.92
N ALA A 456 -22.09 7.84 -17.02
CA ALA A 456 -21.47 7.19 -18.16
C ALA A 456 -22.51 7.03 -19.29
N GLY A 457 -22.61 8.03 -20.15
CA GLY A 457 -23.54 8.07 -21.28
C GLY A 457 -23.79 9.52 -21.67
N GLY A 458 -23.92 9.81 -22.97
CA GLY A 458 -24.05 11.17 -23.53
C GLY A 458 -25.34 11.93 -23.16
N GLU A 459 -25.89 11.72 -21.96
CA GLU A 459 -27.06 12.42 -21.44
C GLU A 459 -26.76 13.87 -21.00
N ASP A 460 -25.50 14.30 -21.04
CA ASP A 460 -25.07 15.66 -20.67
C ASP A 460 -24.86 16.60 -21.88
N ASN A 461 -25.44 16.30 -23.07
CA ASN A 461 -25.49 17.23 -24.21
C ASN A 461 -26.90 17.77 -24.49
#